data_AF-A0A818GIF0-F1
#
_entry.id   AF-A0A818GIF0-F1
#
_cell.length_a   1.000
_cell.length_b   1.000
_cell.length_c   1.000
_cell.angle_alpha   90.00
_cell.angle_beta   90.00
_cell.angle_gamma   90.00
#
_symmetry.space_group_name_H-M   'P 1'
#
loop_
_entity.id
_entity.type
_entity.pdbx_description
1 polymer ?
#
loop_
_entity_poly.entity_id
_entity_poly.type
_entity_poly.pdbx_seq_one_letter_code
_entity_poly.pdbx_strand_id
1 'polypeptide(L)'
;VHTGEKAFQCPFEGCGKRFSLDFNLRTHVRIHTGDKPYVCPFDGCSRRFAQSTNLKQHLLTHAKIRSHQPFAIPAVAVTITEIQPQY
;
A
#
# COMPACT_ATOMS: atom_id res chain seq x y z
N VAL A 1 -16.01 -1.31 -35.12
CA VAL A 1 -16.03 0.01 -34.45
C VAL A 1 -15.85 -0.22 -32.96
N HIS A 2 -14.73 0.25 -32.39
CA HIS A 2 -14.60 0.32 -30.94
C HIS A 2 -15.03 1.75 -30.58
N THR A 3 -16.29 1.94 -30.20
CA THR A 3 -16.76 3.23 -29.67
C THR A 3 -15.97 3.46 -28.39
N GLY A 4 -14.89 4.25 -28.46
CA GLY A 4 -14.03 4.57 -27.32
C GLY A 4 -14.73 5.49 -26.32
N GLU A 5 -15.98 5.18 -25.97
CA GLU A 5 -16.82 5.97 -25.09
C GLU A 5 -16.19 5.98 -23.70
N LYS A 6 -15.57 7.12 -23.39
CA LYS A 6 -15.04 7.43 -22.08
C LYS A 6 -16.17 8.02 -21.24
N ALA A 7 -17.01 7.13 -20.72
CA ALA A 7 -18.19 7.49 -19.94
C ALA A 7 -17.83 8.19 -18.61
N PHE A 8 -16.67 7.87 -18.01
CA PHE A 8 -16.31 8.30 -16.67
C PHE A 8 -15.44 9.56 -16.70
N GLN A 9 -15.98 10.71 -16.31
CA GLN A 9 -15.26 11.99 -16.27
C GLN A 9 -14.67 12.27 -14.88
N CYS A 10 -13.49 12.90 -14.86
CA CYS A 10 -12.86 13.38 -13.65
C CYS A 10 -13.72 14.46 -12.98
N PRO A 11 -14.06 14.33 -11.68
CA PRO A 11 -14.91 15.28 -10.97
C PRO A 11 -14.17 16.58 -10.58
N PHE A 12 -12.85 16.66 -10.81
CA PHE A 12 -12.09 17.87 -10.54
C PHE A 12 -12.23 18.86 -11.67
N GLU A 13 -12.81 20.01 -11.35
CA GLU A 13 -12.90 21.17 -12.24
C GLU A 13 -11.50 21.54 -12.76
N GLY A 14 -11.40 21.76 -14.08
CA GLY A 14 -10.13 22.04 -14.77
C GLY A 14 -9.31 20.81 -15.19
N CYS A 15 -9.64 19.59 -14.77
CA CYS A 15 -8.93 18.38 -15.23
C CYS A 15 -9.43 17.87 -16.59
N GLY A 16 -10.76 17.82 -16.79
CA GLY A 16 -11.41 17.44 -18.06
C GLY A 16 -11.14 16.01 -18.55
N LYS A 17 -10.36 15.19 -17.82
CA LYS A 17 -10.00 13.83 -18.22
C LYS A 17 -11.19 12.88 -18.15
N ARG A 18 -11.27 11.99 -19.14
CA ARG A 18 -12.30 10.94 -19.22
C ARG A 18 -11.66 9.57 -19.36
N PHE A 19 -12.31 8.57 -18.78
CA PHE A 19 -11.87 7.19 -18.71
C PHE A 19 -12.99 6.26 -19.20
N SER A 20 -12.60 5.14 -19.80
CA SER A 20 -13.54 4.11 -20.25
C SER A 20 -14.01 3.20 -19.12
N LEU A 21 -13.27 3.16 -18.00
CA LEU A 21 -13.58 2.34 -16.84
C LEU A 21 -13.57 3.18 -15.56
N ASP A 22 -14.54 2.93 -14.69
CA ASP A 22 -14.66 3.58 -13.37
C ASP A 22 -13.40 3.39 -12.52
N PHE A 23 -12.82 2.19 -12.50
CA PHE A 23 -11.58 1.93 -11.76
C PHE A 23 -10.42 2.85 -12.19
N ASN A 24 -10.32 3.16 -13.48
CA ASN A 24 -9.30 4.06 -14.00
C ASN A 24 -9.57 5.51 -13.57
N LEU A 25 -10.83 5.92 -13.53
CA LEU A 25 -11.22 7.21 -12.97
C LEU A 25 -10.88 7.30 -11.47
N ARG A 26 -11.27 6.30 -10.66
CA ARG A 26 -11.01 6.28 -9.22
C ARG A 26 -9.51 6.33 -8.89
N THR A 27 -8.70 5.56 -9.62
CA THR A 27 -7.24 5.60 -9.46
C THR A 27 -6.64 6.93 -9.92
N HIS A 28 -7.20 7.56 -10.95
CA HIS A 28 -6.79 8.90 -11.39
C HIS A 28 -7.12 10.00 -10.37
N VAL A 29 -8.31 9.97 -9.75
CA VAL A 29 -8.75 10.92 -8.71
C VAL A 29 -7.75 11.02 -7.56
N ARG A 30 -7.07 9.92 -7.23
CA ARG A 30 -6.01 9.89 -6.20
C ARG A 30 -4.84 10.83 -6.49
N ILE A 31 -4.60 11.21 -7.75
CA ILE A 31 -3.56 12.16 -8.13
C ILE A 31 -3.94 13.58 -7.66
N HIS A 32 -5.22 13.93 -7.69
CA HIS A 32 -5.71 15.22 -7.23
C HIS A 32 -5.78 15.31 -5.71
N THR A 33 -6.23 14.25 -5.05
CA THR A 33 -6.32 14.22 -3.58
C THR A 33 -4.98 13.94 -2.90
N GLY A 34 -3.97 13.49 -3.66
CA GLY A 34 -2.71 13.01 -3.10
C GLY A 34 -2.84 11.68 -2.34
N ASP A 35 -3.97 10.99 -2.45
CA ASP A 35 -4.24 9.76 -1.72
C ASP A 35 -3.31 8.62 -2.18
N LYS A 36 -2.67 7.98 -1.21
CA LYS A 36 -1.71 6.88 -1.41
C LYS A 36 -2.01 5.77 -0.41
N PRO A 37 -3.08 4.98 -0.67
CA PRO A 37 -3.55 3.99 0.28
C PRO A 37 -2.61 2.78 0.38
N TYR A 38 -1.76 2.55 -0.63
CA TYR A 38 -0.86 1.40 -0.65
C TYR A 38 0.48 1.76 -0.03
N VAL A 39 0.78 1.18 1.13
CA VAL A 39 2.02 1.42 1.88
C VAL A 39 2.96 0.23 1.70
N CYS A 40 4.26 0.49 1.58
CA CYS A 40 5.25 -0.58 1.64
C CYS A 40 5.26 -1.21 3.04
N PRO A 41 5.09 -2.54 3.17
CA PRO A 41 5.13 -3.23 4.47
C PRO A 41 6.56 -3.48 4.97
N PHE A 42 7.58 -3.10 4.20
CA PHE A 42 8.98 -3.33 4.60
C PHE A 42 9.39 -2.30 5.65
N ASP A 43 9.90 -2.79 6.79
CA ASP A 43 10.36 -1.95 7.88
C ASP A 43 11.53 -1.06 7.43
N GLY A 44 11.47 0.23 7.77
CA GLY A 44 12.40 1.24 7.24
C GLY A 44 12.07 1.76 5.83
N CYS A 45 11.11 1.20 5.11
CA CYS A 45 10.62 1.74 3.83
C CYS A 45 9.30 2.50 4.00
N SER A 46 9.37 3.82 4.07
CA SER A 46 8.18 4.69 4.19
C SER A 46 7.51 5.03 2.86
N ARG A 47 7.71 4.24 1.80
CA ARG A 47 7.15 4.54 0.47
C ARG A 47 5.66 4.20 0.40
N ARG A 48 4.89 5.15 -0.16
CA ARG A 48 3.44 5.02 -0.39
C ARG A 48 3.10 5.21 -1.86
N PHE A 49 2.11 4.48 -2.35
CA PHE A 49 1.70 4.42 -3.75
C PHE A 49 0.20 4.63 -3.91
N ALA A 50 -0.19 5.25 -5.01
CA ALA A 50 -1.61 5.45 -5.37
C ALA A 50 -2.23 4.20 -6.03
N GLN A 51 -1.41 3.27 -6.52
CA GLN A 51 -1.84 2.06 -7.23
C GLN A 51 -1.13 0.81 -6.70
N SER A 52 -1.86 -0.31 -6.68
CA SER A 52 -1.36 -1.60 -6.20
C SER A 52 -0.29 -2.21 -7.12
N THR A 53 -0.40 -1.99 -8.43
CA THR A 53 0.60 -2.38 -9.44
C THR A 53 1.95 -1.75 -9.16
N ASN A 54 1.96 -0.45 -8.85
CA ASN A 54 3.18 0.28 -8.52
C ASN A 54 3.81 -0.22 -7.21
N LEU A 55 2.99 -0.50 -6.18
CA LEU A 55 3.48 -1.14 -4.95
C LEU A 55 4.08 -2.50 -5.26
N LYS A 56 3.40 -3.38 -6.01
CA LYS A 56 3.91 -4.71 -6.37
C LYS A 56 5.27 -4.63 -7.08
N GLN A 57 5.41 -3.72 -8.04
CA GLN A 57 6.67 -3.50 -8.73
C GLN A 57 7.77 -3.00 -7.77
N HIS A 58 7.43 -2.09 -6.86
CA HIS A 58 8.35 -1.65 -5.82
C HIS A 58 8.76 -2.78 -4.86
N LEU A 59 7.86 -3.70 -4.49
CA LEU A 59 8.23 -4.82 -3.63
C LEU A 59 9.28 -5.73 -4.28
N LEU A 60 9.34 -5.79 -5.62
CA LEU A 60 10.42 -6.50 -6.32
C LEU A 60 11.80 -5.84 -6.08
N THR A 61 11.87 -4.54 -5.79
CA THR A 61 13.14 -3.88 -5.45
C THR A 61 13.63 -4.31 -4.07
N HIS A 62 12.71 -4.60 -3.13
CA HIS A 62 13.06 -5.19 -1.84
C HIS A 62 13.45 -6.66 -1.97
N ALA A 63 12.79 -7.42 -2.85
CA ALA A 63 13.11 -8.83 -3.09
C ALA A 63 14.54 -9.06 -3.64
N LYS A 64 15.11 -8.06 -4.33
CA LYS A 64 16.50 -8.08 -4.80
C LYS A 64 17.53 -7.78 -3.71
N ILE A 65 17.12 -7.13 -2.61
CA ILE A 65 17.92 -6.89 -1.40
C ILE A 65 17.45 -7.88 -0.32
N ARG A 66 17.34 -9.17 -0.68
CA ARG A 66 17.06 -10.26 0.25
C ARG A 66 18.30 -10.52 1.12
N SER A 67 18.73 -9.54 1.88
CA SER A 67 19.48 -9.81 3.10
C SER A 67 18.45 -10.26 4.12
N HIS A 68 18.52 -11.55 4.45
CA HIS A 68 17.76 -12.21 5.49
C HIS A 68 17.51 -11.27 6.69
N GLN A 69 16.25 -10.94 6.95
CA GLN A 69 15.82 -10.65 8.30
C GLN A 69 14.67 -11.60 8.61
N PRO A 70 14.90 -12.68 9.38
CA PRO A 70 13.78 -13.43 9.92
C PRO A 70 12.96 -12.47 10.77
N PHE A 71 11.64 -12.57 10.66
CA PHE A 71 10.73 -12.00 11.65
C PHE A 71 11.18 -12.50 13.01
N ALA A 72 11.86 -11.66 13.78
CA ALA A 72 12.08 -11.93 15.18
C ALA A 72 10.69 -11.88 15.82
N ILE A 73 10.11 -13.05 16.12
CA ILE A 73 8.98 -13.14 17.03
C ILE A 73 9.47 -12.47 18.32
N PRO A 74 8.87 -11.36 18.79
CA PRO A 74 9.32 -10.76 20.03
C PRO A 74 9.09 -11.80 21.12
N ALA A 75 10.19 -12.33 21.67
CA ALA A 75 10.16 -13.09 22.90
C ALA A 75 9.71 -12.12 23.99
N VAL A 76 8.42 -12.08 24.29
CA VAL A 76 7.94 -11.53 25.55
C VAL A 76 8.58 -12.37 26.64
N ALA A 77 9.59 -11.80 27.30
CA ALA A 77 10.19 -12.39 28.49
C ALA A 77 9.12 -12.41 29.57
N VAL A 78 8.42 -13.54 29.71
CA VAL A 78 7.64 -13.84 30.91
C VAL A 78 8.67 -14.05 32.01
N THR A 79 8.95 -13.00 32.77
CA THR A 79 9.76 -13.10 33.97
C THR A 79 9.01 -13.99 34.95
N ILE A 80 9.54 -15.18 35.20
CA ILE A 80 9.10 -16.05 36.31
C ILE A 80 9.60 -15.35 37.58
N THR A 81 8.83 -14.38 38.04
CA THR A 81 8.99 -13.79 39.37
C THR A 81 7.60 -13.73 39.94
N GLU A 82 7.42 -14.41 41.08
CA GLU A 82 6.18 -14.60 41.85
C GLU A 82 5.39 -15.89 41.58
N ILE A 83 6.04 -17.03 41.86
CA ILE A 83 5.34 -18.08 42.62
C ILE A 83 5.78 -17.90 44.07
N GLN A 84 5.00 -17.14 44.85
CA GLN A 84 5.06 -17.20 46.31
C GLN A 84 4.45 -18.55 46.72
N PRO A 85 5.19 -19.50 47.32
CA PRO A 85 4.57 -20.67 47.90
C PRO A 85 3.75 -20.22 49.12
N GLN A 86 2.43 -20.35 49.05
CA GLN A 86 1.58 -20.25 50.24
C GLN A 86 1.81 -21.50 51.09
N TYR A 87 2.50 -21.34 52.22
CA TYR A 87 2.27 -22.12 53.44
C TYR A 87 2.65 -21.31 54.68
#